data_AF-A0A967WXA3-F1
#
_entry.id   AF-A0A967WXA3-F1
#
_cell.length_a   1.000
_cell.length_b   1.000
_cell.length_c   1.000
_cell.angle_alpha   90.00
_cell.angle_beta   90.00
_cell.angle_gamma   90.00
#
_symmetry.space_group_name_H-M   'P 1'
#
loop_
_entity.id
_entity.type
_entity.pdbx_description
1 polymer ?
#
loop_
_entity_poly.entity_id
_entity_poly.type
_entity_poly.pdbx_seq_one_letter_code
_entity_poly.pdbx_strand_id
1 'polypeptide(L)'
;APAAATIAAGQSISYTLTATDALGNDWDATSSASYTVAPGAEGVWTGNVYTGEKDGTWTVTTTYAALADTGVLTVTNVTPTAVISASSTGDEGEGLDI
;
A
#
# COMPACT_ATOMS: atom_id res chain seq x y z
N ALA A 1 -15.30 7.69 -6.11
CA ALA A 1 -14.76 7.36 -4.78
C ALA A 1 -13.76 6.23 -4.91
N PRO A 2 -12.64 6.24 -4.15
CA PRO A 2 -11.81 5.05 -4.08
C PRO A 2 -12.65 3.90 -3.54
N ALA A 3 -12.53 2.73 -4.17
CA ALA A 3 -13.32 1.57 -3.79
C ALA A 3 -12.97 1.12 -2.37
N ALA A 4 -13.96 0.62 -1.64
CA ALA A 4 -13.72 -0.02 -0.36
C ALA A 4 -12.86 -1.28 -0.57
N ALA A 5 -11.83 -1.45 0.26
CA ALA A 5 -10.89 -2.54 0.09
C ALA A 5 -10.40 -3.09 1.43
N THR A 6 -9.98 -4.35 1.40
CA THR A 6 -9.37 -5.03 2.55
C THR A 6 -8.04 -5.62 2.13
N ILE A 7 -6.97 -5.31 2.86
CA ILE A 7 -5.63 -5.87 2.69
C ILE A 7 -5.11 -6.41 4.01
N ALA A 8 -4.16 -7.33 3.95
CA ALA A 8 -3.38 -7.73 5.12
C ALA A 8 -2.26 -6.72 5.39
N ALA A 9 -1.82 -6.59 6.63
CA ALA A 9 -0.60 -5.88 6.98
C ALA A 9 0.61 -6.42 6.18
N GLY A 10 1.40 -5.52 5.59
CA GLY A 10 2.50 -5.82 4.69
C GLY A 10 2.11 -5.98 3.21
N GLN A 11 0.81 -6.04 2.89
CA GLN A 11 0.34 -6.10 1.50
C GLN A 11 0.08 -4.70 0.93
N SER A 12 0.09 -4.63 -0.40
CA SER A 12 -0.17 -3.39 -1.14
C SER A 12 -1.49 -3.45 -1.93
N ILE A 13 -2.11 -2.28 -2.11
CA ILE A 13 -3.26 -2.08 -2.99
C ILE A 13 -3.02 -0.89 -3.92
N SER A 14 -3.44 -1.04 -5.17
CA SER A 14 -3.41 0.03 -6.18
C SER A 14 -4.78 0.67 -6.33
N TYR A 15 -4.85 2.00 -6.23
CA TYR A 15 -6.07 2.76 -6.49
C TYR A 15 -6.09 3.29 -7.92
N THR A 16 -7.20 3.12 -8.62
CA THR A 16 -7.47 3.73 -9.93
C THR A 16 -8.50 4.84 -9.78
N LEU A 17 -8.36 5.90 -10.58
CA LEU A 17 -9.31 7.00 -10.59
C LEU A 17 -9.72 7.34 -12.03
N THR A 18 -11.02 7.30 -12.26
CA THR A 18 -11.64 7.82 -13.48
C THR A 18 -12.31 9.14 -13.13
N ALA A 19 -11.98 10.20 -13.86
CA ALA A 19 -12.66 11.48 -13.78
C ALA A 19 -13.67 11.61 -14.92
N THR A 20 -14.79 12.26 -14.65
CA THR A 20 -15.88 12.47 -15.61
C THR A 20 -16.22 13.96 -15.66
N ASP A 21 -16.35 14.55 -16.84
CA ASP A 21 -16.81 15.93 -17.00
C ASP A 21 -18.35 16.04 -17.04
N ALA A 22 -18.87 17.27 -17.03
CA ALA A 22 -20.31 17.54 -17.07
C ALA A 22 -21.00 17.13 -18.39
N LEU A 23 -20.23 16.89 -19.45
CA LEU A 23 -20.73 16.34 -20.72
C LEU A 23 -20.67 14.80 -20.77
N GLY A 24 -20.16 14.16 -19.71
CA GLY A 24 -20.07 12.71 -19.59
C GLY A 24 -18.85 12.11 -20.28
N ASN A 25 -17.79 12.89 -20.55
CA ASN A 25 -16.53 12.31 -21.01
C ASN A 25 -15.73 11.81 -19.81
N ASP A 26 -15.27 10.56 -19.89
CA ASP A 26 -14.43 9.92 -18.88
C ASP A 26 -12.95 9.91 -19.33
N TRP A 27 -12.03 10.12 -18.38
CA TRP A 27 -10.60 9.91 -18.60
C TRP A 27 -9.90 9.33 -17.37
N ASP A 28 -8.74 8.70 -17.59
CA ASP A 28 -7.88 8.23 -16.51
C ASP A 28 -7.22 9.44 -15.81
N ALA A 29 -7.53 9.60 -14.53
CA ALA A 29 -6.97 10.61 -13.66
C ALA A 29 -6.03 10.00 -12.60
N THR A 30 -5.69 8.72 -12.72
CA THR A 30 -4.98 7.93 -11.72
C THR A 30 -3.61 8.54 -11.39
N SER A 31 -2.83 8.93 -12.39
CA SER A 31 -1.52 9.57 -12.15
C SER A 31 -1.60 11.05 -11.79
N SER A 32 -2.75 11.69 -12.04
CA SER A 32 -2.94 13.12 -11.79
C SER A 32 -3.59 13.41 -10.44
N ALA A 33 -4.11 12.38 -9.77
CA ALA A 33 -4.72 12.49 -8.47
C ALA A 33 -3.69 12.39 -7.35
N SER A 34 -3.99 13.06 -6.25
CA SER A 34 -3.25 12.90 -4.98
C SER A 34 -3.98 11.90 -4.10
N TYR A 35 -3.22 10.98 -3.50
CA TYR A 35 -3.75 9.94 -2.63
C TYR A 35 -3.22 10.15 -1.21
N THR A 36 -4.11 10.16 -0.24
CA THR A 36 -3.76 10.24 1.18
C THR A 36 -4.55 9.22 1.98
N VAL A 37 -4.01 8.84 3.13
CA VAL A 37 -4.67 7.96 4.10
C VAL A 37 -4.77 8.69 5.43
N ALA A 38 -5.78 8.36 6.23
CA ALA A 38 -5.96 8.91 7.57
C ALA A 38 -4.68 8.80 8.41
N PRO A 39 -4.36 9.83 9.23
CA PRO A 39 -3.16 9.82 10.05
C PRO A 39 -3.18 8.63 11.02
N GLY A 40 -2.01 8.04 11.24
CA GLY A 40 -1.86 6.87 12.12
C GLY A 40 -2.07 5.53 11.44
N ALA A 41 -2.38 5.49 10.14
CA ALA A 41 -2.49 4.26 9.36
C ALA A 41 -1.16 3.51 9.17
N GLU A 42 -0.04 4.18 9.48
CA GLU A 42 1.32 3.62 9.51
C GLU A 42 1.57 2.72 8.30
N GLY A 43 1.88 3.36 7.18
CA GLY A 43 2.10 2.72 5.89
C GLY A 43 2.71 3.69 4.89
N VAL A 44 3.06 3.18 3.71
CA VAL A 44 3.80 3.94 2.70
C VAL A 44 3.01 4.03 1.40
N TRP A 45 3.00 5.24 0.82
CA TRP A 45 2.48 5.49 -0.53
C TRP A 45 3.62 5.46 -1.53
N THR A 46 3.43 4.72 -2.63
CA THR A 46 4.26 4.79 -3.83
C THR A 46 3.35 5.12 -5.01
N GLY A 47 3.23 6.42 -5.31
CA GLY A 47 2.26 6.90 -6.30
C GLY A 47 0.82 6.61 -5.85
N ASN A 48 0.10 5.82 -6.64
CA ASN A 48 -1.28 5.38 -6.37
C ASN A 48 -1.35 4.04 -5.60
N VAL A 49 -0.21 3.50 -5.19
CA VAL A 49 -0.12 2.23 -4.46
C VAL A 49 0.10 2.50 -2.98
N TYR A 50 -0.75 1.93 -2.13
CA TYR A 50 -0.61 1.99 -0.67
C TYR A 50 -0.22 0.63 -0.11
N THR A 51 0.82 0.60 0.72
CA THR A 51 1.18 -0.57 1.53
C THR A 51 0.77 -0.31 2.97
N GLY A 52 -0.16 -1.10 3.50
CA GLY A 52 -0.64 -0.94 4.87
C GLY A 52 0.23 -1.74 5.85
N GLU A 53 0.63 -1.14 6.97
CA GLU A 53 1.40 -1.85 8.01
C GLU A 53 0.57 -2.02 9.28
N LYS A 54 -0.18 -1.01 9.71
CA LYS A 54 -1.01 -1.09 10.91
C LYS A 54 -2.44 -1.55 10.63
N ASP A 55 -2.88 -2.53 11.40
CA ASP A 55 -4.25 -3.03 11.34
C ASP A 55 -5.25 -1.98 11.82
N GLY A 56 -6.42 -1.97 11.20
CA GLY A 56 -7.46 -0.99 11.48
C GLY A 56 -8.30 -0.65 10.26
N THR A 57 -9.22 0.28 10.47
CA THR A 57 -10.03 0.87 9.39
C THR A 57 -9.56 2.29 9.15
N TRP A 58 -9.15 2.56 7.91
CA TRP A 58 -8.54 3.81 7.49
C TRP A 58 -9.36 4.45 6.39
N THR A 59 -9.49 5.78 6.44
CA THR A 59 -10.11 6.54 5.36
C THR A 59 -9.03 6.90 4.34
N VAL A 60 -9.23 6.47 3.09
CA VAL A 60 -8.40 6.88 1.96
C VAL A 60 -9.09 8.04 1.27
N THR A 61 -8.37 9.14 1.08
CA THR A 61 -8.85 10.33 0.38
C THR A 61 -8.11 10.48 -0.93
N THR A 62 -8.84 10.59 -2.02
CA THR A 62 -8.32 10.92 -3.35
C THR A 62 -8.71 12.34 -3.70
N THR A 63 -7.76 13.16 -4.13
CA THR A 63 -8.04 14.54 -4.57
C THR A 63 -7.62 14.71 -6.03
N TYR A 64 -8.54 15.18 -6.87
CA TYR A 64 -8.31 15.49 -8.28
C TYR A 64 -8.97 16.83 -8.64
N ALA A 65 -8.20 17.77 -9.20
CA ALA A 65 -8.70 19.08 -9.61
C ALA A 65 -9.56 19.82 -8.55
N ALA A 66 -9.12 19.78 -7.28
CA ALA A 66 -9.81 20.32 -6.09
C ALA A 66 -11.12 19.60 -5.67
N LEU A 67 -11.49 18.51 -6.35
CA LEU A 67 -12.51 17.58 -5.90
C LEU A 67 -11.86 16.50 -5.04
N ALA A 68 -12.43 16.25 -3.87
CA ALA A 68 -12.00 15.19 -2.98
C ALA A 68 -13.07 14.11 -2.89
N ASP A 69 -12.64 12.86 -2.81
CA ASP A 69 -13.52 11.73 -2.59
C ASP A 69 -12.86 10.75 -1.62
N THR A 70 -13.67 10.01 -0.87
CA THR A 70 -13.20 9.18 0.24
C THR A 70 -13.69 7.75 0.12
N GLY A 71 -12.87 6.81 0.57
CA GLY A 71 -13.18 5.39 0.61
C GLY A 71 -12.57 4.74 1.85
N VAL A 72 -13.01 3.51 2.11
CA VAL A 72 -12.64 2.79 3.33
C VAL A 72 -11.62 1.71 2.98
N LEU A 73 -10.49 1.73 3.68
CA LEU A 73 -9.47 0.69 3.62
C LEU A 73 -9.43 -0.03 4.97
N THR A 74 -9.63 -1.34 4.97
CA THR A 74 -9.45 -2.18 6.15
C THR A 74 -8.12 -2.92 6.04
N VAL A 75 -7.20 -2.68 6.98
CA VAL A 75 -5.98 -3.46 7.12
C VAL A 75 -6.21 -4.52 8.19
N THR A 76 -6.09 -5.78 7.82
CA THR A 76 -6.20 -6.90 8.78
C THR A 76 -4.84 -7.27 9.32
N ASN A 77 -4.78 -7.52 10.62
CA ASN A 77 -3.57 -8.06 11.23
C ASN A 77 -3.31 -9.48 10.70
N VAL A 78 -2.10 -9.73 10.22
CA VAL A 78 -1.60 -11.08 9.96
C VAL A 78 -0.63 -11.47 11.06
N THR A 79 -0.62 -12.75 11.42
CA THR A 79 0.44 -13.29 12.28
C THR A 79 1.79 -13.04 11.60
N PRO A 80 2.72 -12.30 12.24
CA PRO A 80 4.02 -12.01 11.65
C PRO A 80 4.77 -13.33 11.41
N THR A 81 5.24 -13.54 10.19
CA THR A 81 6.15 -14.64 9.88
C THR A 81 7.57 -14.12 10.07
N ALA A 82 8.20 -14.47 11.19
CA ALA A 82 9.61 -14.15 11.40
C ALA A 82 10.47 -15.03 10.47
N VAL A 83 11.13 -14.42 9.50
CA VAL A 83 12.23 -15.07 8.79
C VAL A 83 13.53 -14.76 9.54
N ILE A 84 14.06 -15.76 10.25
CA ILE A 84 15.46 -15.71 10.67
C ILE A 84 16.32 -15.94 9.44
N SER A 85 16.80 -14.87 8.81
CA SER A 85 17.91 -14.97 7.85
C SER A 85 19.17 -15.28 8.65
N ALA A 86 19.39 -16.55 9.00
CA ALA A 86 20.68 -16.98 9.48
C ALA A 86 21.69 -16.64 8.38
N SER A 87 22.59 -15.69 8.66
CA SER A 87 23.80 -15.51 7.87
C SER A 87 24.49 -16.88 7.85
N SER A 88 24.65 -17.46 6.66
CA SER A 88 25.29 -18.76 6.51
C SER A 88 26.62 -18.74 7.26
N THR A 89 26.75 -19.65 8.22
CA THR A 89 27.98 -19.97 8.95
C THR A 89 29.14 -19.92 7.98
N GLY A 90 30.15 -19.10 8.30
CA GLY A 90 31.40 -19.09 7.54
C GLY A 90 31.93 -20.52 7.47
N ASP A 91 32.23 -20.94 6.25
CA ASP A 91 32.98 -22.14 5.92
C ASP A 91 34.28 -22.15 6.77
N GLU A 92 34.29 -22.93 7.84
CA GLU A 92 35.52 -23.18 8.62
C GLU A 92 36.34 -24.15 7.78
N GLY A 93 37.20 -23.58 6.94
CA GLY A 93 37.89 -24.25 5.85
C GLY A 93 38.47 -25.62 6.19
N GLU A 94 38.21 -26.56 5.29
CA GLU A 94 38.91 -27.83 5.20
C GLU A 94 40.41 -27.60 4.89
N GLY A 95 41.28 -28.24 5.68
CA GLY A 95 42.64 -28.60 5.30
C GLY A 95 43.77 -27.85 6.00
N LEU A 96 44.63 -28.57 6.73
CA LEU A 96 45.79 -29.24 6.12
C LEU A 96 46.27 -30.40 7.02
N ASP A 97 46.21 -31.61 6.48
CA ASP A 97 47.18 -32.66 6.77
C ASP A 97 48.56 -32.18 6.28
N ILE A 98 49.56 -32.16 7.18
CA ILE A 98 50.99 -32.51 7.00
C ILE A 98 51.73 -32.29 8.33
#